data_AF-A0A3D1PQM9-F1
#
_entry.id   AF-A0A3D1PQM9-F1
#
_cell.length_a   1.000
_cell.length_b   1.000
_cell.length_c   1.000
_cell.angle_alpha   90.00
_cell.angle_beta   90.00
_cell.angle_gamma   90.00
#
_symmetry.space_group_name_H-M   'P 1'
#
loop_
_entity.id
_entity.type
_entity.pdbx_description
1 polymer ?
#
loop_
_entity_poly.entity_id
_entity_poly.type
_entity_poly.pdbx_seq_one_letter_code
_entity_poly.pdbx_strand_id
1 'polypeptide(L)'
;MILAVDIGNSNICIGGLDGMKVLFTARMVTRPRCTGDEYTAELKFLLGRLGVTPEACEGVIVCSVVPDLTKVLADACTRLTGRKAMLVSPALNTGL
;
A
#
# COMPACT_ATOMS: atom_id res chain seq x y z
N MET A 1 11.43 7.73 1.18
CA MET A 1 10.55 6.88 2.02
C MET A 1 9.94 5.73 1.21
N ILE A 2 9.57 4.62 1.86
CA ILE A 2 8.85 3.47 1.30
C ILE A 2 7.41 3.46 1.79
N LEU A 3 6.45 3.21 0.89
CA LEU A 3 5.06 2.97 1.26
C LEU A 3 4.84 1.46 1.46
N ALA A 4 4.44 1.06 2.66
CA ALA A 4 4.08 -0.31 2.99
C ALA A 4 2.57 -0.44 3.13
N VAL A 5 1.99 -1.47 2.50
CA VAL A 5 0.55 -1.77 2.56
C VAL A 5 0.35 -3.22 2.95
N ASP A 6 -0.42 -3.44 4.01
CA ASP A 6 -0.80 -4.77 4.51
C ASP A 6 -2.30 -4.96 4.39
N ILE A 7 -2.71 -5.89 3.53
CA ILE A 7 -4.10 -6.15 3.17
C ILE A 7 -4.60 -7.37 3.94
N GLY A 8 -5.30 -7.12 5.03
CA GLY A 8 -6.01 -8.13 5.82
C GLY A 8 -7.46 -8.33 5.35
N ASN A 9 -8.13 -9.35 5.87
CA ASN A 9 -9.55 -9.59 5.56
C ASN A 9 -10.49 -8.47 6.05
N SER A 10 -10.14 -7.82 7.16
CA SER A 10 -10.98 -6.80 7.79
C SER A 10 -10.44 -5.38 7.61
N ASN A 11 -9.11 -5.23 7.63
CA ASN A 11 -8.45 -3.94 7.59
C ASN A 11 -7.27 -3.97 6.63
N ILE A 12 -7.07 -2.86 5.94
CA ILE A 12 -5.87 -2.54 5.19
C ILE A 12 -5.07 -1.57 6.05
N CYS A 13 -3.85 -1.95 6.45
CA CYS A 13 -2.91 -1.06 7.13
C CYS A 13 -1.97 -0.42 6.11
N ILE A 14 -1.74 0.88 6.23
CA ILE A 14 -0.88 1.66 5.33
C ILE A 14 0.15 2.36 6.20
N GLY A 15 1.41 2.31 5.82
CA GLY A 15 2.49 2.96 6.56
C GLY A 15 3.55 3.57 5.65
N GLY A 16 4.10 4.70 6.08
CA GLY A 16 5.29 5.30 5.47
C GLY A 16 6.51 4.97 6.31
N LEU A 17 7.56 4.43 5.68
CA LEU A 17 8.79 4.02 6.33
C LEU A 17 9.98 4.82 5.77
N ASP A 18 10.86 5.27 6.66
CA ASP A 18 12.15 5.86 6.30
C ASP A 18 13.25 5.16 7.08
N GLY A 19 13.92 4.21 6.41
CA GLY A 19 14.77 3.22 7.07
C GLY A 19 14.00 2.44 8.14
N MET A 20 14.42 2.58 9.40
CA MET A 20 13.79 1.94 10.56
C MET A 20 12.69 2.79 11.22
N LYS A 21 12.46 4.01 10.71
CA LYS A 21 11.49 4.94 11.30
C LYS A 21 10.12 4.79 10.62
N VAL A 22 9.08 4.65 11.43
CA VAL A 22 7.69 4.78 10.98
C VAL A 22 7.33 6.26 10.96
N LEU A 23 7.09 6.82 9.78
CA LEU A 23 6.68 8.21 9.59
C LEU A 23 5.19 8.40 9.89
N PHE A 24 4.37 7.45 9.48
CA PHE A 24 2.94 7.44 9.75
C PHE A 24 2.36 6.03 9.63
N THR A 25 1.17 5.85 10.20
CA THR A 25 0.32 4.68 9.98
C THR A 25 -1.13 5.12 9.81
N ALA A 26 -1.85 4.46 8.92
CA ALA A 26 -3.28 4.64 8.72
C ALA A 26 -3.96 3.30 8.45
N ARG A 27 -5.29 3.29 8.59
CA ARG A 27 -6.11 2.10 8.36
C ARG A 27 -7.33 2.43 7.52
N MET A 28 -7.69 1.48 6.67
CA MET A 28 -8.93 1.47 5.89
C MET A 28 -9.65 0.14 6.11
N VAL A 29 -10.97 0.14 6.03
CA VAL A 29 -11.73 -1.11 6.06
C VAL A 29 -11.54 -1.84 4.73
N THR A 30 -11.37 -3.16 4.79
CA THR A 30 -11.25 -3.97 3.58
C THR A 30 -12.60 -4.12 2.91
N ARG A 31 -12.71 -3.67 1.66
CA ARG A 31 -13.92 -3.76 0.84
C ARG A 31 -13.62 -4.57 -0.43
N PRO A 32 -13.94 -5.88 -0.47
CA PRO A 32 -13.61 -6.75 -1.60
C PRO A 32 -14.22 -6.35 -2.94
N ARG A 33 -15.35 -5.63 -2.92
CA ARG A 33 -16.07 -5.18 -4.12
C ARG A 33 -15.66 -3.80 -4.62
N CYS A 34 -14.63 -3.21 -4.02
CA CYS A 34 -14.17 -1.86 -4.35
C CYS A 34 -13.14 -1.92 -5.48
N THR A 35 -13.28 -1.03 -6.45
CA THR A 35 -12.48 -0.96 -7.66
C THR A 35 -11.11 -0.34 -7.42
N GLY A 36 -10.19 -0.52 -8.36
CA GLY A 36 -8.86 0.08 -8.28
C GLY A 36 -8.89 1.61 -8.24
N ASP A 37 -9.82 2.24 -8.97
CA ASP A 37 -9.93 3.69 -9.01
C ASP A 37 -10.51 4.25 -7.69
N GLU A 38 -11.48 3.58 -7.08
CA GLU A 38 -12.01 3.95 -5.76
C GLU A 38 -10.93 3.84 -4.67
N TYR A 39 -10.17 2.74 -4.63
CA TYR A 39 -9.04 2.63 -3.71
C TYR A 39 -7.94 3.64 -3.99
N THR A 40 -7.66 3.94 -5.26
CA THR A 40 -6.69 4.98 -5.65
C THR A 40 -7.13 6.35 -5.10
N ALA A 41 -8.41 6.70 -5.25
CA ALA A 41 -8.96 7.95 -4.74
C ALA A 41 -8.90 8.02 -3.20
N GLU A 42 -9.30 6.95 -2.50
CA GLU A 42 -9.26 6.90 -1.04
C GLU A 42 -7.83 6.94 -0.49
N LEU A 43 -6.90 6.19 -1.09
CA LEU A 43 -5.48 6.23 -0.73
C LEU A 43 -4.91 7.63 -0.95
N LYS A 44 -5.18 8.26 -2.09
CA LYS A 44 -4.73 9.62 -2.39
C LYS A 44 -5.25 10.62 -1.37
N PHE A 45 -6.53 10.54 -1.04
CA PHE A 45 -7.16 11.39 -0.04
C PHE A 45 -6.53 11.20 1.34
N LEU A 46 -6.37 9.95 1.78
CA LEU A 46 -5.79 9.60 3.07
C LEU A 46 -4.33 10.08 3.19
N LEU A 47 -3.50 9.80 2.19
CA LEU A 47 -2.11 10.25 2.15
C LEU A 47 -2.01 11.78 2.13
N GLY A 48 -2.86 12.44 1.34
CA GLY A 48 -2.93 13.91 1.32
C GLY A 48 -3.29 14.52 2.68
N ARG A 49 -4.23 13.91 3.43
CA ARG A 49 -4.55 14.34 4.80
C ARG A 49 -3.39 14.19 5.79
N LEU A 50 -2.48 13.26 5.53
CA LEU A 50 -1.27 13.05 6.33
C LEU A 50 -0.09 13.93 5.85
N GLY A 51 -0.31 14.81 4.86
CA GLY A 51 0.75 15.63 4.28
C GLY A 51 1.75 14.83 3.44
N VAL A 52 1.36 13.65 2.96
CA VAL A 52 2.21 12.76 2.18
C VAL A 52 1.99 13.01 0.70
N THR A 53 3.08 13.25 -0.03
CA THR A 53 3.10 13.28 -1.50
C THR A 53 3.49 11.88 -2.01
N PRO A 54 2.55 11.08 -2.54
CA PRO A 54 2.81 9.68 -2.91
C PRO A 54 3.92 9.54 -3.97
N GLU A 55 4.08 10.51 -4.85
CA GLU A 55 5.08 10.54 -5.92
C GLU A 55 6.52 10.69 -5.38
N ALA A 56 6.68 11.16 -4.14
CA ALA A 56 7.97 11.22 -3.45
C ALA A 56 8.38 9.87 -2.81
N CYS A 57 7.51 8.85 -2.87
CA CYS A 57 7.89 7.49 -2.46
C CYS A 57 8.98 6.94 -3.40
N GLU A 58 10.01 6.36 -2.80
CA GLU A 58 11.09 5.69 -3.54
C GLU A 58 10.70 4.27 -3.94
N GLY A 59 9.77 3.66 -3.20
CA GLY A 59 9.27 2.32 -3.46
C GLY A 59 7.97 2.03 -2.72
N VAL A 60 7.36 0.92 -3.13
CA VAL A 60 6.11 0.41 -2.55
C VAL A 60 6.26 -1.09 -2.31
N ILE A 61 5.82 -1.56 -1.15
CA ILE A 61 5.69 -2.97 -0.84
C ILE A 61 4.27 -3.28 -0.37
N VAL A 62 3.72 -4.39 -0.85
CA VAL A 62 2.37 -4.85 -0.53
C VAL A 62 2.42 -6.30 -0.05
N CYS A 63 1.90 -6.56 1.15
CA CYS A 63 1.54 -7.90 1.59
C CYS A 63 0.03 -8.04 1.63
N SER A 64 -0.46 -9.26 1.39
CA SER A 64 -1.89 -9.51 1.31
C SER A 64 -2.23 -10.94 1.64
N VAL A 65 -3.30 -11.11 2.41
CA VAL A 65 -4.00 -12.40 2.57
C VAL A 65 -5.33 -12.41 1.81
N VAL A 66 -5.62 -11.38 1.00
CA VAL A 66 -6.86 -11.20 0.23
C VAL A 66 -6.54 -11.20 -1.27
N PRO A 67 -6.58 -12.36 -1.95
CA PRO A 67 -6.15 -12.48 -3.35
C PRO A 67 -6.86 -11.50 -4.29
N ASP A 68 -8.19 -11.37 -4.14
CA ASP A 68 -9.04 -10.54 -5.01
C ASP A 68 -8.64 -9.05 -4.99
N LEU A 69 -8.08 -8.56 -3.88
CA LEU A 69 -7.67 -7.17 -3.73
C LEU A 69 -6.17 -6.94 -3.96
N THR A 70 -5.37 -8.00 -4.02
CA THR A 70 -3.91 -7.89 -4.06
C THR A 70 -3.46 -7.11 -5.29
N LYS A 71 -3.96 -7.49 -6.48
CA LYS A 71 -3.64 -6.78 -7.72
C LYS A 71 -4.24 -5.37 -7.74
N VAL A 72 -5.48 -5.24 -7.27
CA VAL A 72 -6.21 -3.96 -7.25
C VAL A 72 -5.43 -2.89 -6.48
N LEU A 73 -4.97 -3.23 -5.26
CA LEU A 73 -4.23 -2.31 -4.40
C LEU A 73 -2.79 -2.11 -4.86
N ALA A 74 -2.13 -3.14 -5.37
CA ALA A 74 -0.78 -3.02 -5.92
C ALA A 74 -0.75 -2.07 -7.14
N ASP A 75 -1.74 -2.18 -8.03
CA ASP A 75 -1.89 -1.30 -9.18
C ASP A 75 -2.25 0.12 -8.74
N ALA A 76 -3.13 0.30 -7.75
CA ALA A 76 -3.46 1.60 -7.18
C ALA A 76 -2.22 2.31 -6.58
N CYS A 77 -1.42 1.59 -5.78
CA CYS A 77 -0.20 2.15 -5.21
C CYS A 77 0.84 2.46 -6.30
N THR A 78 0.92 1.63 -7.34
CA THR A 78 1.81 1.87 -8.49
C THR A 78 1.41 3.14 -9.24
N ARG A 79 0.10 3.37 -9.44
CA ARG A 79 -0.42 4.59 -10.09
C ARG A 79 -0.15 5.84 -9.27
N LEU A 80 -0.31 5.78 -7.95
CA LEU A 80 -0.09 6.94 -7.06
C LEU A 80 1.38 7.30 -6.92
N THR A 81 2.25 6.30 -6.79
CA THR A 81 3.66 6.55 -6.50
C THR A 81 4.53 6.63 -7.75
N GLY A 82 4.05 6.13 -8.89
CA GLY A 82 4.86 5.90 -10.08
C GLY A 82 5.89 4.76 -9.92
N ARG A 83 5.86 4.02 -8.81
CA ARG A 83 6.80 2.93 -8.51
C ARG A 83 6.07 1.60 -8.57
N LYS A 84 6.66 0.62 -9.28
CA LYS A 84 6.10 -0.73 -9.33
C LYS A 84 6.04 -1.33 -7.92
N ALA A 85 4.85 -1.67 -7.46
CA ALA A 85 4.65 -2.31 -6.17
C ALA A 85 5.34 -3.68 -6.13
N MET A 86 6.15 -3.90 -5.11
CA MET A 86 6.73 -5.20 -4.80
C MET A 86 5.73 -6.01 -3.97
N LEU A 87 5.35 -7.19 -4.44
CA LEU A 87 4.44 -8.08 -3.72
C LEU A 87 5.23 -9.02 -2.80
N VAL A 88 4.87 -9.09 -1.53
CA VAL A 88 5.39 -10.11 -0.63
C VAL A 88 4.89 -11.48 -1.08
N SER A 89 5.82 -12.40 -1.29
CA SER A 89 5.56 -13.77 -1.73
C SER A 89 6.69 -14.70 -1.29
N PRO A 90 6.48 -16.03 -1.29
CA PRO A 90 7.52 -17.00 -0.90
C PRO A 90 8.78 -16.96 -1.77
N ALA A 91 8.72 -16.34 -2.95
CA ALA A 91 9.86 -16.20 -3.84
C ALA A 91 10.81 -15.04 -3.45
N LEU A 92 10.41 -14.17 -2.51
CA LEU A 92 11.30 -13.11 -2.04
C LEU A 92 12.37 -13.69 -1.14
N ASN A 93 13.62 -13.25 -1.35
CA ASN A 93 14.68 -13.50 -0.40
C ASN A 93 14.43 -12.69 0.88
N THR A 94 13.89 -13.36 1.88
CA THR A 94 13.64 -12.79 3.22
C THR A 94 14.85 -12.94 4.14
N GLY A 95 15.89 -13.65 3.72
CA GLY A 95 17.00 -14.07 4.58
C GLY A 95 16.62 -15.13 5.62
N LEU A 96 15.42 -15.71 5.52
CA LEU A 96 14.93 -16.85 6.31
C LEU A 96 15.25 -18.18 5.61
#